data_AF-A0A7D5N5E9-F1
#
_entry.id   AF-A0A7D5N5E9-F1
#
_cell.length_a   1.000
_cell.length_b   1.000
_cell.length_c   1.000
_cell.angle_alpha   90.00
_cell.angle_beta   90.00
_cell.angle_gamma   90.00
#
_symmetry.space_group_name_H-M   'P 1'
#
loop_
_entity.id
_entity.type
_entity.pdbx_description
1 polymer ?
#
loop_
_entity_poly.entity_id
_entity_poly.type
_entity_poly.pdbx_seq_one_letter_code
_entity_poly.pdbx_strand_id
1 'polypeptide(L)'
;MEKIIAGVDELNDYEYGCVEQTASKLNAMLSKNYILIAMKQTALPNKRINALLGQLADMQNTDGSFGWWKRNGNNDRMTIYAMEVAHKALQAGYMNSIFNSANTYVLTHFKNMSISDKIYAYHVLLNAKTNSQETDRLYANIPVDRLSGTDKIYLYQNKRILGQSVVESDVYAVFLELNKNLSQPYTDNFFYDRRADVYKAYRLFKGSAYESSFIKLFKAKLMNGQLEKNMNTYAKVAMIEALTMAALSDGSKPIPSSLTINDTLVIQQYPTRIPISGSRYKIKHQGGDVFVNTSEEQRSETPDISDSVFSIRTYFLQGTNNNTSGKDALKMGEACAFKIDLQAYKKRNT
;
A
#
# COMPACT_ATOMS: atom_id res chain seq x y z
N MET A 1 -8.99 -12.28 7.00
CA MET A 1 -10.10 -11.32 7.14
C MET A 1 -9.82 -10.32 8.26
N GLU A 2 -9.60 -10.78 9.48
CA GLU A 2 -9.20 -9.93 10.62
C GLU A 2 -7.97 -9.07 10.32
N LYS A 3 -6.96 -9.66 9.68
CA LYS A 3 -5.75 -8.95 9.20
C LYS A 3 -6.06 -7.84 8.19
N ILE A 4 -7.14 -7.97 7.41
CA ILE A 4 -7.58 -6.93 6.48
C ILE A 4 -8.19 -5.77 7.26
N ILE A 5 -9.06 -6.07 8.22
CA ILE A 5 -9.69 -5.04 9.08
C ILE A 5 -8.63 -4.28 9.87
N ALA A 6 -7.71 -5.00 10.53
CA ALA A 6 -6.62 -4.39 11.30
C ALA A 6 -5.70 -3.50 10.43
N GLY A 7 -5.34 -3.96 9.23
CA GLY A 7 -4.52 -3.17 8.31
C GLY A 7 -5.22 -1.90 7.82
N VAL A 8 -6.54 -1.95 7.62
CA VAL A 8 -7.34 -0.79 7.23
C VAL A 8 -7.42 0.23 8.36
N ASP A 9 -7.61 -0.24 9.60
CA ASP A 9 -7.71 0.64 10.77
C ASP A 9 -6.36 1.34 11.02
N GLU A 10 -5.24 0.61 10.93
CA GLU A 10 -3.90 1.19 11.03
C GLU A 10 -3.63 2.24 9.93
N LEU A 11 -4.04 1.97 8.68
CA LEU A 11 -3.92 2.94 7.59
C LEU A 11 -4.80 4.18 7.83
N ASN A 12 -5.98 3.98 8.39
CA ASN A 12 -6.92 5.07 8.64
C ASN A 12 -6.40 6.04 9.71
N ASP A 13 -5.69 5.51 10.72
CA ASP A 13 -5.13 6.28 11.84
C ASP A 13 -3.81 6.98 11.49
N TYR A 14 -3.22 6.64 10.33
CA TYR A 14 -1.99 7.28 9.86
C TYR A 14 -2.20 8.79 9.62
N GLU A 15 -1.41 9.66 10.24
CA GLU A 15 -1.71 11.10 10.32
C GLU A 15 -1.46 11.88 9.01
N TYR A 16 -0.59 11.37 8.14
CA TYR A 16 -0.14 12.10 6.95
C TYR A 16 -1.13 12.00 5.76
N GLY A 17 -1.12 13.01 4.89
CA GLY A 17 -2.16 13.22 3.86
C GLY A 17 -1.63 13.59 2.48
N CYS A 18 -0.51 13.03 2.03
CA CYS A 18 -0.09 13.17 0.62
C CYS A 18 -1.06 12.45 -0.32
N VAL A 19 -0.91 12.64 -1.63
CA VAL A 19 -1.79 12.00 -2.63
C VAL A 19 -1.72 10.47 -2.54
N GLU A 20 -0.51 9.91 -2.48
CA GLU A 20 -0.30 8.45 -2.33
C GLU A 20 -1.01 7.92 -1.08
N GLN A 21 -0.83 8.57 0.07
CA GLN A 21 -1.40 8.11 1.33
C GLN A 21 -2.93 8.20 1.33
N THR A 22 -3.48 9.29 0.80
CA THR A 22 -4.93 9.49 0.73
C THR A 22 -5.58 8.48 -0.21
N ALA A 23 -4.96 8.23 -1.37
CA ALA A 23 -5.38 7.20 -2.30
C ALA A 23 -5.27 5.78 -1.68
N SER A 24 -4.17 5.48 -0.97
CA SER A 24 -3.98 4.21 -0.27
C SER A 24 -5.04 3.98 0.81
N LYS A 25 -5.37 5.00 1.61
CA LYS A 25 -6.46 4.95 2.62
C LYS A 25 -7.82 4.70 1.97
N LEU A 26 -8.12 5.42 0.89
CA LEU A 26 -9.37 5.26 0.17
C LEU A 26 -9.50 3.83 -0.40
N ASN A 27 -8.45 3.32 -1.05
CA ASN A 27 -8.45 1.97 -1.62
C ASN A 27 -8.58 0.87 -0.53
N ALA A 28 -7.94 1.06 0.63
CA ALA A 28 -8.09 0.18 1.78
C ALA A 28 -9.55 0.17 2.30
N MET A 29 -10.17 1.34 2.42
CA MET A 29 -11.57 1.46 2.83
C MET A 29 -12.54 0.81 1.84
N LEU A 30 -12.33 1.00 0.54
CA LEU A 30 -13.12 0.35 -0.50
C LEU A 30 -13.01 -1.17 -0.41
N SER A 31 -11.81 -1.70 -0.19
CA SER A 31 -11.56 -3.14 -0.01
C SER A 31 -12.26 -3.69 1.23
N LYS A 32 -12.20 -2.99 2.37
CA LYS A 32 -12.93 -3.35 3.60
C LYS A 32 -14.43 -3.38 3.36
N ASN A 33 -14.97 -2.34 2.73
CA ASN A 33 -16.40 -2.26 2.42
C ASN A 33 -16.85 -3.42 1.53
N TYR A 34 -16.06 -3.74 0.50
CA TYR A 34 -16.34 -4.85 -0.41
C TYR A 34 -16.43 -6.20 0.32
N ILE A 35 -15.51 -6.47 1.25
CA ILE A 35 -15.55 -7.70 2.07
C ILE A 35 -16.79 -7.74 2.95
N LEU A 36 -17.10 -6.64 3.65
CA LEU A 36 -18.27 -6.59 4.52
C LEU A 36 -19.55 -6.90 3.73
N ILE A 37 -19.70 -6.30 2.54
CA ILE A 37 -20.83 -6.57 1.64
C ILE A 37 -20.84 -8.03 1.17
N ALA A 38 -19.69 -8.57 0.73
CA ALA A 38 -19.60 -9.96 0.27
C ALA A 38 -19.96 -10.97 1.36
N MET A 39 -19.74 -10.61 2.62
CA MET A 39 -20.10 -11.39 3.80
C MET A 39 -21.52 -11.16 4.30
N LYS A 40 -22.31 -10.31 3.64
CA LYS A 40 -23.65 -9.89 4.11
C LYS A 40 -23.61 -9.20 5.49
N GLN A 41 -22.50 -8.55 5.82
CA GLN A 41 -22.39 -7.66 6.97
C GLN A 41 -22.74 -6.23 6.59
N THR A 42 -22.94 -5.37 7.58
CA THR A 42 -23.21 -3.94 7.37
C THR A 42 -22.04 -3.25 6.66
N ALA A 43 -22.35 -2.57 5.56
CA ALA A 43 -21.39 -1.75 4.83
C ALA A 43 -20.80 -0.63 5.70
N LEU A 44 -19.62 -0.13 5.33
CA LEU A 44 -18.99 0.99 6.02
C LEU A 44 -19.82 2.27 5.84
N PRO A 45 -19.84 3.16 6.84
CA PRO A 45 -20.43 4.48 6.69
C PRO A 45 -19.76 5.27 5.57
N ASN A 46 -20.57 5.80 4.64
CA ASN A 46 -20.08 6.56 3.47
C ASN A 46 -19.29 7.82 3.83
N LYS A 47 -19.46 8.37 5.05
CA LYS A 47 -18.86 9.63 5.49
C LYS A 47 -17.34 9.67 5.30
N ARG A 48 -16.63 8.61 5.69
CA ARG A 48 -15.16 8.59 5.62
C ARG A 48 -14.64 8.43 4.19
N ILE A 49 -15.28 7.57 3.39
CA ILE A 49 -14.96 7.40 1.96
C ILE A 49 -15.15 8.73 1.22
N ASN A 50 -16.28 9.41 1.45
CA ASN A 50 -16.56 10.71 0.85
C ASN A 50 -15.57 11.79 1.31
N ALA A 51 -15.14 11.78 2.58
CA ALA A 51 -14.12 12.69 3.07
C ALA A 51 -12.77 12.50 2.36
N LEU A 52 -12.33 11.24 2.15
CA LEU A 52 -11.10 10.93 1.44
C LEU A 52 -11.19 11.30 -0.05
N LEU A 53 -12.35 11.08 -0.68
CA LEU A 53 -12.62 11.56 -2.05
C LEU A 53 -12.55 13.09 -2.12
N GLY A 54 -13.12 13.80 -1.16
CA GLY A 54 -13.03 15.27 -1.08
C GLY A 54 -11.59 15.76 -0.93
N GLN A 55 -10.77 15.09 -0.11
CA GLN A 55 -9.36 15.39 0.04
C GLN A 55 -8.56 15.16 -1.25
N LEU A 56 -8.80 14.04 -1.95
CA LEU A 56 -8.17 13.80 -3.26
C LEU A 56 -8.60 14.86 -4.28
N ALA A 57 -9.88 15.20 -4.35
CA ALA A 57 -10.36 16.23 -5.27
C ALA A 57 -9.69 17.60 -5.02
N ASP A 58 -9.48 17.96 -3.76
CA ASP A 58 -8.79 19.20 -3.37
C ASP A 58 -7.29 19.21 -3.71
N MET A 59 -6.67 18.03 -3.90
CA MET A 59 -5.29 17.88 -4.35
C MET A 59 -5.13 17.78 -5.87
N GLN A 60 -6.21 17.59 -6.62
CA GLN A 60 -6.17 17.47 -8.07
C GLN A 60 -5.85 18.83 -8.72
N ASN A 61 -4.93 18.85 -9.67
CA ASN A 61 -4.62 20.03 -10.47
C ASN A 61 -5.76 20.32 -11.46
N THR A 62 -5.80 21.54 -12.00
CA THR A 62 -6.85 21.97 -12.93
C THR A 62 -6.86 21.20 -14.25
N ASP A 63 -5.72 20.64 -14.67
CA ASP A 63 -5.60 19.78 -15.85
C ASP A 63 -5.98 18.31 -15.58
N GLY A 64 -6.38 17.98 -14.35
CA GLY A 64 -6.72 16.62 -13.92
C GLY A 64 -5.55 15.81 -13.36
N SER A 65 -4.32 16.33 -13.46
CA SER A 65 -3.13 15.66 -12.92
C SER A 65 -3.05 15.72 -11.40
N PHE A 66 -2.15 14.91 -10.85
CA PHE A 66 -1.76 14.94 -9.45
C PHE A 66 -0.24 15.06 -9.32
N GLY A 67 0.19 15.79 -8.30
CA GLY A 67 1.53 15.71 -7.77
C GLY A 67 1.62 14.82 -6.54
N TRP A 68 2.71 14.94 -5.78
CA TRP A 68 2.84 14.29 -4.48
C TRP A 68 1.98 14.96 -3.39
N TRP A 69 1.81 16.27 -3.51
CA TRP A 69 1.10 17.12 -2.56
C TRP A 69 0.19 18.08 -3.31
N LYS A 70 -0.75 18.69 -2.58
CA LYS A 70 -1.59 19.77 -3.10
C LYS A 70 -0.72 20.87 -3.73
N ARG A 71 -1.06 21.28 -4.96
CA ARG A 71 -0.37 22.36 -5.71
C ARG A 71 1.13 22.09 -5.96
N ASN A 72 1.57 20.84 -5.93
CA ASN A 72 2.97 20.46 -6.19
C ASN A 72 3.10 19.79 -7.55
N GLY A 73 3.39 20.56 -8.60
CA GLY A 73 3.72 20.03 -9.93
C GLY A 73 2.77 18.96 -10.47
N ASN A 74 3.23 18.21 -11.46
CA ASN A 74 2.57 17.02 -11.97
C ASN A 74 3.49 15.81 -11.83
N ASN A 75 2.91 14.66 -11.53
CA ASN A 75 3.58 13.37 -11.49
C ASN A 75 2.66 12.32 -12.12
N ASP A 76 3.08 11.76 -13.25
CA ASP A 76 2.24 10.81 -14.00
C ASP A 76 1.86 9.60 -13.14
N ARG A 77 2.79 9.08 -12.34
CA ARG A 77 2.55 7.91 -11.47
C ARG A 77 1.51 8.18 -10.39
N MET A 78 1.58 9.35 -9.75
CA MET A 78 0.58 9.78 -8.78
C MET A 78 -0.79 9.95 -9.44
N THR A 79 -0.80 10.53 -10.65
CA THR A 79 -2.03 10.72 -11.42
C THR A 79 -2.68 9.39 -11.76
N ILE A 80 -1.92 8.43 -12.28
CA ILE A 80 -2.41 7.09 -12.62
C ILE A 80 -2.92 6.36 -11.36
N TYR A 81 -2.20 6.47 -10.24
CA TYR A 81 -2.61 5.83 -8.98
C TYR A 81 -3.91 6.42 -8.42
N ALA A 82 -4.02 7.75 -8.35
CA ALA A 82 -5.24 8.42 -7.92
C ALA A 82 -6.42 8.10 -8.86
N MET A 83 -6.17 8.04 -10.17
CA MET A 83 -7.16 7.63 -11.18
C MET A 83 -7.66 6.20 -10.95
N GLU A 84 -6.77 5.24 -10.69
CA GLU A 84 -7.14 3.85 -10.40
C GLU A 84 -8.06 3.77 -9.19
N VAL A 85 -7.69 4.43 -8.09
CA VAL A 85 -8.48 4.39 -6.86
C VAL A 85 -9.82 5.12 -7.03
N ALA A 86 -9.84 6.24 -7.74
CA ALA A 86 -11.08 6.94 -8.06
C ALA A 86 -12.02 6.09 -8.93
N HIS A 87 -11.47 5.30 -9.86
CA HIS A 87 -12.24 4.34 -10.64
C HIS A 87 -12.81 3.22 -9.77
N LYS A 88 -12.02 2.65 -8.85
CA LYS A 88 -12.52 1.65 -7.87
C LYS A 88 -13.66 2.23 -7.02
N ALA A 89 -13.58 3.50 -6.64
CA ALA A 89 -14.66 4.19 -5.93
C ALA A 89 -15.94 4.26 -6.77
N LEU A 90 -15.84 4.59 -8.06
CA LEU A 90 -16.99 4.56 -8.99
C LEU A 90 -17.59 3.15 -9.10
N GLN A 91 -16.76 2.11 -9.24
CA GLN A 91 -17.22 0.72 -9.30
C GLN A 91 -17.95 0.28 -8.01
N ALA A 92 -17.56 0.84 -6.87
CA ALA A 92 -18.23 0.62 -5.59
C ALA A 92 -19.44 1.52 -5.34
N GLY A 93 -19.86 2.33 -6.33
CA GLY A 93 -21.03 3.20 -6.26
C GLY A 93 -20.79 4.60 -5.67
N TYR A 94 -19.53 4.99 -5.43
CA TYR A 94 -19.17 6.32 -4.92
C TYR A 94 -18.85 7.28 -6.07
N MET A 95 -19.81 8.14 -6.37
CA MET A 95 -19.68 9.16 -7.42
C MET A 95 -18.53 10.14 -7.11
N ASN A 96 -17.71 10.43 -8.13
CA ASN A 96 -16.64 11.42 -8.06
C ASN A 96 -16.27 11.92 -9.48
N SER A 97 -15.77 13.15 -9.57
CA SER A 97 -15.27 13.74 -10.84
C SER A 97 -13.77 13.50 -11.08
N ILE A 98 -13.05 13.03 -10.06
CA ILE A 98 -11.58 12.84 -10.07
C ILE A 98 -11.17 11.96 -11.24
N PHE A 99 -11.85 10.83 -11.41
CA PHE A 99 -11.56 9.86 -12.46
C PHE A 99 -11.60 10.48 -13.86
N ASN A 100 -12.64 11.23 -14.20
CA ASN A 100 -12.83 11.75 -15.56
C ASN A 100 -11.72 12.74 -15.95
N SER A 101 -11.37 13.65 -15.05
CA SER A 101 -10.29 14.63 -15.29
C SER A 101 -8.92 13.94 -15.38
N ALA A 102 -8.62 13.01 -14.46
CA ALA A 102 -7.37 12.27 -14.49
C ALA A 102 -7.24 11.35 -15.71
N ASN A 103 -8.34 10.71 -16.13
CA ASN A 103 -8.40 9.90 -17.35
C ASN A 103 -8.11 10.73 -18.60
N THR A 104 -8.67 11.94 -18.68
CA THR A 104 -8.39 12.88 -19.77
C THR A 104 -6.92 13.28 -19.80
N TYR A 105 -6.33 13.60 -18.64
CA TYR A 105 -4.89 13.87 -18.54
C TYR A 105 -4.05 12.69 -19.01
N VAL A 106 -4.35 11.47 -18.52
CA VAL A 106 -3.59 10.25 -18.83
C VAL A 106 -3.64 9.94 -20.31
N LEU A 107 -4.82 9.98 -20.95
CA LEU A 107 -4.96 9.76 -22.38
C LEU A 107 -4.15 10.78 -23.19
N THR A 108 -4.18 12.06 -22.80
CA THR A 108 -3.49 13.16 -23.49
C THR A 108 -1.97 13.03 -23.38
N HIS A 109 -1.45 12.64 -22.20
CA HIS A 109 -0.02 12.62 -21.92
C HIS A 109 0.63 11.24 -22.11
N PHE A 110 -0.16 10.21 -22.43
CA PHE A 110 0.28 8.81 -22.51
C PHE A 110 1.56 8.63 -23.33
N LYS A 111 1.66 9.30 -24.48
CA LYS A 111 2.84 9.24 -25.37
C LYS A 111 4.14 9.66 -24.69
N ASN A 112 4.09 10.63 -23.80
CA ASN A 112 5.27 11.24 -23.16
C ASN A 112 5.62 10.59 -21.82
N MET A 113 4.76 9.72 -21.30
CA MET A 113 5.02 8.98 -20.06
C MET A 113 6.23 8.04 -20.19
N SER A 114 6.85 7.74 -19.05
CA SER A 114 7.87 6.70 -18.94
C SER A 114 7.32 5.33 -19.36
N ILE A 115 8.18 4.38 -19.73
CA ILE A 115 7.74 3.02 -20.10
C ILE A 115 6.92 2.37 -18.98
N SER A 116 7.40 2.46 -17.74
CA SER A 116 6.69 1.91 -16.58
C SER A 116 5.34 2.59 -16.37
N ASP A 117 5.27 3.93 -16.49
CA ASP A 117 4.00 4.65 -16.39
C ASP A 117 3.04 4.30 -17.51
N LYS A 118 3.51 4.08 -18.74
CA LYS A 118 2.65 3.62 -19.85
C LYS A 118 2.05 2.25 -19.57
N ILE A 119 2.83 1.30 -19.06
CA ILE A 119 2.33 -0.05 -18.73
C ILE A 119 1.25 0.05 -17.64
N TYR A 120 1.51 0.85 -16.60
CA TYR A 120 0.58 1.02 -15.49
C TYR A 120 -0.67 1.83 -15.90
N ALA A 121 -0.50 2.95 -16.59
CA ALA A 121 -1.60 3.73 -17.16
C ALA A 121 -2.50 2.85 -18.03
N TYR A 122 -1.89 2.07 -18.93
CA TYR A 122 -2.64 1.19 -19.81
C TYR A 122 -3.39 0.10 -19.03
N HIS A 123 -2.82 -0.41 -17.94
CA HIS A 123 -3.54 -1.32 -17.04
C HIS A 123 -4.81 -0.67 -16.48
N VAL A 124 -4.71 0.57 -15.99
CA VAL A 124 -5.87 1.27 -15.44
C VAL A 124 -6.90 1.59 -16.53
N LEU A 125 -6.45 2.05 -17.70
CA LEU A 125 -7.31 2.34 -18.85
C LEU A 125 -8.06 1.10 -19.35
N LEU A 126 -7.41 -0.06 -19.42
CA LEU A 126 -8.05 -1.32 -19.80
C LEU A 126 -9.12 -1.75 -18.79
N ASN A 127 -8.81 -1.71 -17.50
CA ASN A 127 -9.78 -2.07 -16.45
C ASN A 127 -10.98 -1.10 -16.43
N ALA A 128 -10.74 0.18 -16.71
CA ALA A 128 -11.78 1.19 -16.81
C ALA A 128 -12.51 1.20 -18.16
N LYS A 129 -12.01 0.44 -19.15
CA LYS A 129 -12.49 0.42 -20.54
C LYS A 129 -12.48 1.81 -21.21
N THR A 130 -11.44 2.59 -20.92
CA THR A 130 -11.25 3.95 -21.46
C THR A 130 -10.01 4.09 -22.34
N ASN A 131 -9.32 2.99 -22.63
CA ASN A 131 -8.22 2.98 -23.59
C ASN A 131 -8.69 3.46 -24.98
N SER A 132 -7.79 4.10 -25.71
CA SER A 132 -7.99 4.54 -27.10
C SER A 132 -7.09 3.76 -28.05
N GLN A 133 -7.43 3.79 -29.35
CA GLN A 133 -6.61 3.19 -30.41
C GLN A 133 -5.15 3.70 -30.39
N GLU A 134 -4.94 4.97 -30.03
CA GLU A 134 -3.60 5.53 -29.89
C GLU A 134 -2.85 4.88 -28.71
N THR A 135 -3.49 4.79 -27.53
CA THR A 135 -2.87 4.14 -26.37
C THR A 135 -2.60 2.66 -26.60
N ASP A 136 -3.47 1.96 -27.33
CA ASP A 136 -3.28 0.56 -27.72
C ASP A 136 -2.04 0.40 -28.60
N ARG A 137 -1.91 1.26 -29.63
CA ARG A 137 -0.74 1.26 -30.51
C ARG A 137 0.54 1.57 -29.74
N LEU A 138 0.52 2.57 -28.86
CA LEU A 138 1.71 2.96 -28.10
C LEU A 138 2.12 1.87 -27.10
N TYR A 139 1.16 1.22 -26.44
CA TYR A 139 1.41 0.09 -25.55
C TYR A 139 2.00 -1.12 -26.28
N ALA A 140 1.47 -1.46 -27.46
CA ALA A 140 1.95 -2.58 -28.26
C ALA A 140 3.42 -2.45 -28.70
N ASN A 141 3.97 -1.23 -28.72
CA ASN A 141 5.35 -0.95 -29.12
C ASN A 141 6.32 -0.81 -27.94
N ILE A 142 5.90 -1.14 -26.71
CA ILE A 142 6.76 -1.05 -25.53
C ILE A 142 7.84 -2.15 -25.56
N PRO A 143 9.14 -1.80 -25.42
CA PRO A 143 10.20 -2.80 -25.34
C PRO A 143 10.14 -3.56 -24.00
N VAL A 144 10.04 -4.89 -24.09
CA VAL A 144 9.77 -5.77 -22.92
C VAL A 144 11.04 -6.27 -22.22
N ASP A 145 12.19 -6.17 -22.86
CA ASP A 145 13.49 -6.70 -22.43
C ASP A 145 14.04 -6.04 -21.15
N ARG A 146 13.57 -4.82 -20.84
CA ARG A 146 14.05 -4.03 -19.69
C ARG A 146 13.09 -4.01 -18.50
N LEU A 147 11.97 -4.71 -18.57
CA LEU A 147 10.95 -4.69 -17.52
C LEU A 147 11.38 -5.56 -16.34
N SER A 148 10.92 -5.21 -15.14
CA SER A 148 11.15 -5.98 -13.91
C SER A 148 10.02 -5.76 -12.90
N GLY A 149 9.89 -6.66 -11.92
CA GLY A 149 8.95 -6.56 -10.80
C GLY A 149 7.53 -6.20 -11.23
N THR A 150 7.02 -5.11 -10.67
CA THR A 150 5.70 -4.52 -10.99
C THR A 150 5.42 -4.38 -12.48
N ASP A 151 6.38 -3.93 -13.30
CA ASP A 151 6.11 -3.66 -14.70
C ASP A 151 5.78 -4.95 -15.47
N LYS A 152 6.48 -6.05 -15.17
CA LYS A 152 6.15 -7.37 -15.73
C LYS A 152 4.79 -7.85 -15.24
N ILE A 153 4.47 -7.62 -13.96
CA ILE A 153 3.17 -8.01 -13.40
C ILE A 153 2.04 -7.35 -14.19
N TYR A 154 2.09 -6.03 -14.36
CA TYR A 154 1.07 -5.31 -15.12
C TYR A 154 1.09 -5.68 -16.61
N LEU A 155 2.25 -5.89 -17.22
CA LEU A 155 2.34 -6.35 -18.60
C LEU A 155 1.55 -7.65 -18.81
N TYR A 156 1.81 -8.68 -18.01
CA TYR A 156 1.14 -9.96 -18.18
C TYR A 156 -0.34 -9.91 -17.79
N GLN A 157 -0.73 -9.08 -16.82
CA GLN A 157 -2.14 -8.83 -16.53
C GLN A 157 -2.85 -8.18 -17.72
N ASN A 158 -2.24 -7.17 -18.35
CA ASN A 158 -2.80 -6.49 -19.53
C ASN A 158 -2.93 -7.46 -20.71
N LYS A 159 -1.92 -8.30 -20.98
CA LYS A 159 -2.00 -9.36 -22.00
C LYS A 159 -3.20 -10.27 -21.78
N ARG A 160 -3.46 -10.69 -20.54
CA ARG A 160 -4.63 -11.52 -20.21
C ARG A 160 -5.95 -10.78 -20.40
N ILE A 161 -6.04 -9.52 -19.99
CA ILE A 161 -7.25 -8.69 -20.20
C ILE A 161 -7.55 -8.55 -21.70
N LEU A 162 -6.52 -8.40 -22.53
CA LEU A 162 -6.61 -8.32 -23.98
C LEU A 162 -6.86 -9.68 -24.67
N GLY A 163 -6.94 -10.79 -23.92
CA GLY A 163 -7.09 -12.14 -24.49
C GLY A 163 -5.86 -12.63 -25.26
N GLN A 164 -4.69 -12.01 -25.06
CA GLN A 164 -3.44 -12.43 -25.69
C GLN A 164 -2.86 -13.67 -24.98
N SER A 165 -2.14 -14.49 -25.75
CA SER A 165 -1.41 -15.63 -25.17
C SER A 165 -0.31 -15.15 -24.23
N VAL A 166 -0.25 -15.76 -23.05
CA VAL A 166 0.81 -15.55 -22.06
C VAL A 166 1.57 -16.86 -21.91
N VAL A 167 2.88 -16.81 -22.18
CA VAL A 167 3.74 -17.98 -22.05
C VAL A 167 3.97 -18.27 -20.57
N GLU A 168 3.64 -19.48 -20.12
CA GLU A 168 3.72 -19.86 -18.71
C GLU A 168 5.15 -19.79 -18.16
N SER A 169 6.18 -20.06 -18.98
CA SER A 169 7.59 -19.88 -18.55
C SER A 169 7.91 -18.44 -18.17
N ASP A 170 7.27 -17.46 -18.81
CA ASP A 170 7.47 -16.05 -18.48
C ASP A 170 6.84 -15.69 -17.14
N VAL A 171 5.65 -16.23 -16.87
CA VAL A 171 4.94 -16.09 -15.60
C VAL A 171 5.74 -16.76 -14.47
N TYR A 172 6.34 -17.92 -14.74
CA TYR A 172 7.25 -18.57 -13.80
C TYR A 172 8.53 -17.76 -13.57
N ALA A 173 9.09 -17.11 -14.59
CA ALA A 173 10.23 -16.23 -14.41
C ALA A 173 9.91 -15.05 -13.48
N VAL A 174 8.69 -14.49 -13.57
CA VAL A 174 8.20 -13.48 -12.61
C VAL A 174 8.13 -14.06 -11.19
N PHE A 175 7.63 -15.30 -11.02
CA PHE A 175 7.59 -15.96 -9.71
C PHE A 175 8.98 -16.05 -9.05
N LEU A 176 9.99 -16.48 -9.81
CA LEU A 176 11.36 -16.60 -9.34
C LEU A 176 11.95 -15.23 -8.97
N GLU A 177 11.71 -14.23 -9.81
CA GLU A 177 12.16 -12.84 -9.59
C GLU A 177 11.59 -12.28 -8.28
N LEU A 178 10.28 -12.45 -8.04
CA LEU A 178 9.62 -11.99 -6.82
C LEU A 178 10.21 -12.65 -5.56
N ASN A 179 10.43 -13.96 -5.59
CA ASN A 179 10.97 -14.67 -4.44
C ASN A 179 12.40 -14.20 -4.12
N LYS A 180 13.24 -13.98 -5.15
CA LYS A 180 14.59 -13.43 -4.99
C LYS A 180 14.56 -12.02 -4.40
N ASN A 181 13.68 -11.18 -4.94
CA ASN A 181 13.59 -9.75 -4.64
C ASN A 181 13.18 -9.47 -3.19
N LEU A 182 12.41 -10.33 -2.54
CA LEU A 182 12.02 -10.15 -1.13
C LEU A 182 13.20 -10.07 -0.13
N SER A 183 14.36 -10.59 -0.50
CA SER A 183 15.57 -10.50 0.34
C SER A 183 16.28 -9.14 0.26
N GLN A 184 15.90 -8.28 -0.68
CA GLN A 184 16.62 -7.06 -1.01
C GLN A 184 16.19 -5.84 -0.15
N PRO A 185 17.07 -4.86 0.11
CA PRO A 185 16.81 -3.71 1.00
C PRO A 185 15.74 -2.74 0.49
N TYR A 186 15.03 -2.02 1.35
CA TYR A 186 13.98 -1.05 0.98
C TYR A 186 14.29 -0.17 -0.25
N THR A 187 13.28 0.08 -1.09
CA THR A 187 13.34 0.97 -2.25
C THR A 187 12.73 2.33 -1.92
N ASP A 188 13.36 3.42 -2.35
CA ASP A 188 12.86 4.78 -2.18
C ASP A 188 11.64 5.07 -3.07
N ASN A 189 11.51 4.36 -4.20
CA ASN A 189 10.32 4.43 -5.04
C ASN A 189 9.23 3.48 -4.51
N PHE A 190 8.17 4.08 -3.94
CA PHE A 190 7.03 3.36 -3.35
C PHE A 190 6.40 2.33 -4.30
N PHE A 191 6.37 2.63 -5.60
CA PHE A 191 5.68 1.83 -6.61
C PHE A 191 6.34 0.46 -6.84
N TYR A 192 7.67 0.41 -6.69
CA TYR A 192 8.48 -0.79 -6.84
C TYR A 192 8.74 -1.48 -5.49
N ASP A 193 7.92 -1.22 -4.46
CA ASP A 193 8.05 -1.96 -3.20
C ASP A 193 7.90 -3.46 -3.46
N ARG A 194 8.93 -4.21 -3.10
CA ARG A 194 9.05 -5.63 -3.45
C ARG A 194 8.02 -6.51 -2.75
N ARG A 195 7.46 -6.07 -1.61
CA ARG A 195 6.34 -6.75 -0.97
C ARG A 195 5.05 -6.42 -1.72
N ALA A 196 4.86 -5.15 -2.11
CA ALA A 196 3.76 -4.75 -2.98
C ALA A 196 3.73 -5.57 -4.28
N ASP A 197 4.88 -5.85 -4.89
CA ASP A 197 4.97 -6.71 -6.08
C ASP A 197 4.40 -8.11 -5.82
N VAL A 198 4.77 -8.74 -4.69
CA VAL A 198 4.25 -10.07 -4.32
C VAL A 198 2.74 -10.04 -4.11
N TYR A 199 2.22 -8.99 -3.47
CA TYR A 199 0.78 -8.85 -3.27
C TYR A 199 0.04 -8.62 -4.60
N LYS A 200 0.53 -7.73 -5.47
CA LYS A 200 -0.02 -7.47 -6.80
C LYS A 200 0.00 -8.70 -7.70
N ALA A 201 1.03 -9.53 -7.57
CA ALA A 201 1.17 -10.76 -8.33
C ALA A 201 0.07 -11.78 -8.03
N TYR A 202 -0.67 -11.65 -6.90
CA TYR A 202 -1.82 -12.51 -6.61
C TYR A 202 -2.82 -12.56 -7.78
N ARG A 203 -3.14 -11.40 -8.38
CA ARG A 203 -4.00 -11.30 -9.58
C ARG A 203 -3.41 -11.99 -10.80
N LEU A 204 -2.08 -11.94 -10.95
CA LEU A 204 -1.39 -12.57 -12.08
C LEU A 204 -1.37 -14.10 -11.95
N PHE A 205 -1.18 -14.63 -10.75
CA PHE A 205 -1.09 -16.09 -10.58
C PHE A 205 -2.45 -16.77 -10.45
N LYS A 206 -3.51 -16.03 -10.08
CA LYS A 206 -4.88 -16.55 -10.07
C LYS A 206 -5.29 -17.05 -11.46
N GLY A 207 -5.81 -18.28 -11.53
CA GLY A 207 -6.20 -18.96 -12.77
C GLY A 207 -5.05 -19.44 -13.66
N SER A 208 -3.80 -19.36 -13.20
CA SER A 208 -2.62 -19.85 -13.94
C SER A 208 -2.22 -21.26 -13.54
N ALA A 209 -1.37 -21.91 -14.34
CA ALA A 209 -0.81 -23.22 -14.01
C ALA A 209 0.00 -23.23 -12.69
N TYR A 210 0.46 -22.06 -12.23
CA TYR A 210 1.26 -21.91 -11.01
C TYR A 210 0.48 -21.36 -9.82
N GLU A 211 -0.85 -21.20 -9.92
CA GLU A 211 -1.68 -20.62 -8.86
C GLU A 211 -1.43 -21.30 -7.51
N SER A 212 -1.50 -22.64 -7.45
CA SER A 212 -1.35 -23.38 -6.20
C SER A 212 0.04 -23.22 -5.58
N SER A 213 1.11 -23.24 -6.38
CA SER A 213 2.48 -23.02 -5.91
C SER A 213 2.70 -21.60 -5.41
N PHE A 214 2.15 -20.61 -6.13
CA PHE A 214 2.20 -19.22 -5.71
C PHE A 214 1.45 -19.01 -4.40
N ILE A 215 0.21 -19.50 -4.28
CA ILE A 215 -0.60 -19.40 -3.06
C ILE A 215 0.11 -20.06 -1.88
N LYS A 216 0.73 -21.23 -2.08
CA LYS A 216 1.52 -21.90 -1.03
C LYS A 216 2.69 -21.04 -0.56
N LEU A 217 3.47 -20.47 -1.48
CA LEU A 217 4.57 -19.55 -1.15
C LEU A 217 4.05 -18.30 -0.43
N PHE A 218 3.00 -17.69 -0.97
CA PHE A 218 2.37 -16.49 -0.43
C PHE A 218 1.92 -16.70 1.02
N LYS A 219 1.17 -17.78 1.29
CA LYS A 219 0.73 -18.15 2.65
C LYS A 219 1.93 -18.39 3.57
N ALA A 220 2.94 -19.14 3.13
CA ALA A 220 4.13 -19.41 3.94
C ALA A 220 4.88 -18.12 4.34
N LYS A 221 5.04 -17.19 3.40
CA LYS A 221 5.71 -15.89 3.63
C LYS A 221 4.88 -14.90 4.46
N LEU A 222 3.56 -15.01 4.39
CA LEU A 222 2.68 -14.25 5.27
C LEU A 222 2.77 -14.79 6.71
N MET A 223 2.73 -16.11 6.89
CA MET A 223 2.79 -16.77 8.20
C MET A 223 4.12 -16.57 8.93
N ASN A 224 5.24 -16.52 8.20
CA ASN A 224 6.56 -16.29 8.80
C ASN A 224 6.91 -14.80 8.99
N GLY A 225 5.96 -13.88 8.73
CA GLY A 225 6.13 -12.43 8.92
C GLY A 225 7.04 -11.73 7.91
N GLN A 226 7.54 -12.42 6.87
CA GLN A 226 8.43 -11.82 5.87
C GLN A 226 7.77 -10.72 5.04
N LEU A 227 6.45 -10.79 4.87
CA LEU A 227 5.73 -9.78 4.09
C LEU A 227 5.30 -8.57 4.92
N GLU A 228 5.38 -8.61 6.25
CA GLU A 228 4.63 -7.68 7.13
C GLU A 228 5.49 -6.60 7.78
N LYS A 229 6.81 -6.80 7.87
CA LYS A 229 7.70 -5.83 8.51
C LYS A 229 7.82 -4.56 7.65
N ASN A 230 7.82 -3.38 8.26
CA ASN A 230 8.19 -2.09 7.64
C ASN A 230 7.56 -1.82 6.26
N MET A 231 6.23 -1.98 6.14
CA MET A 231 5.50 -1.68 4.91
C MET A 231 5.14 -0.19 4.82
N ASN A 232 5.31 0.40 3.65
CA ASN A 232 4.70 1.69 3.32
C ASN A 232 3.19 1.53 3.07
N THR A 233 2.48 2.65 3.02
CA THR A 233 1.02 2.74 2.80
C THR A 233 0.57 1.99 1.54
N TYR A 234 1.34 2.11 0.46
CA TYR A 234 1.08 1.41 -0.80
C TYR A 234 1.21 -0.13 -0.70
N ALA A 235 2.25 -0.64 -0.05
CA ALA A 235 2.44 -2.08 0.16
C ALA A 235 1.34 -2.65 1.06
N LYS A 236 0.93 -1.91 2.10
CA LYS A 236 -0.19 -2.28 2.97
C LYS A 236 -1.50 -2.40 2.20
N VAL A 237 -1.80 -1.46 1.31
CA VAL A 237 -3.04 -1.56 0.52
C VAL A 237 -2.99 -2.70 -0.50
N ALA A 238 -1.83 -2.94 -1.14
CA ALA A 238 -1.65 -4.09 -2.01
C ALA A 238 -1.89 -5.41 -1.24
N MET A 239 -1.38 -5.52 -0.01
CA MET A 239 -1.67 -6.66 0.88
C MET A 239 -3.16 -6.82 1.12
N ILE A 240 -3.84 -5.73 1.48
CA ILE A 240 -5.29 -5.73 1.73
C ILE A 240 -6.04 -6.22 0.48
N GLU A 241 -5.70 -5.75 -0.71
CA GLU A 241 -6.32 -6.21 -1.95
C GLU A 241 -6.07 -7.70 -2.21
N ALA A 242 -4.83 -8.18 -2.06
CA ALA A 242 -4.50 -9.58 -2.25
C ALA A 242 -5.26 -10.50 -1.29
N LEU A 243 -5.30 -10.14 0.00
CA LEU A 243 -6.03 -10.89 1.02
C LEU A 243 -7.54 -10.84 0.80
N THR A 244 -8.06 -9.71 0.30
CA THR A 244 -9.47 -9.58 -0.09
C THR A 244 -9.82 -10.57 -1.19
N MET A 245 -8.99 -10.63 -2.24
CA MET A 245 -9.19 -11.57 -3.35
C MET A 245 -9.10 -13.03 -2.92
N ALA A 246 -8.17 -13.35 -2.01
CA ALA A 246 -8.05 -14.69 -1.46
C ALA A 246 -9.30 -15.09 -0.66
N ALA A 247 -9.78 -14.21 0.23
CA ALA A 247 -10.93 -14.49 1.08
C ALA A 247 -12.22 -14.79 0.29
N LEU A 248 -12.39 -14.14 -0.87
CA LEU A 248 -13.54 -14.35 -1.75
C LEU A 248 -13.48 -15.68 -2.52
N SER A 249 -12.28 -16.23 -2.70
CA SER A 249 -12.08 -17.46 -3.48
C SER A 249 -12.37 -18.72 -2.65
N ASP A 250 -12.19 -18.65 -1.32
CA ASP A 250 -12.38 -19.77 -0.39
C ASP A 250 -13.85 -19.96 0.07
N GLY A 251 -14.83 -19.35 -0.63
CA GLY A 251 -16.26 -19.61 -0.42
C GLY A 251 -16.89 -19.03 0.85
N SER A 252 -16.18 -18.16 1.58
CA SER A 252 -16.71 -17.32 2.67
C SER A 252 -17.55 -18.07 3.72
N LYS A 253 -17.21 -19.32 4.03
CA LYS A 253 -17.82 -20.01 5.18
C LYS A 253 -17.10 -19.56 6.45
N PRO A 254 -17.81 -19.10 7.50
CA PRO A 254 -17.21 -18.87 8.80
C PRO A 254 -16.56 -20.17 9.26
N ILE A 255 -15.24 -20.18 9.43
CA ILE A 255 -14.57 -21.32 10.03
C ILE A 255 -14.66 -21.08 11.54
N PRO A 256 -15.43 -21.88 12.30
CA PRO A 256 -15.51 -21.71 13.73
C PRO A 256 -14.11 -21.86 14.32
N SER A 257 -13.71 -20.89 15.12
CA SER A 257 -12.42 -20.86 15.76
C SER A 257 -12.55 -20.31 17.17
N SER A 258 -11.74 -20.83 18.08
CA SER A 258 -11.63 -20.34 19.44
C SER A 258 -10.18 -20.20 19.84
N LEU A 259 -9.91 -19.17 20.64
CA LEU A 259 -8.60 -18.88 21.18
C LEU A 259 -8.71 -18.73 22.69
N THR A 260 -7.94 -19.53 23.44
CA THR A 260 -7.92 -19.48 24.90
C THR A 260 -6.59 -18.89 25.37
N ILE A 261 -6.66 -17.79 26.12
CA ILE A 261 -5.51 -17.11 26.71
C ILE A 261 -5.46 -17.41 28.20
N ASN A 262 -4.30 -17.86 28.68
CA ASN A 262 -4.08 -18.22 30.09
C ASN A 262 -5.15 -19.16 30.66
N ASP A 263 -5.59 -20.12 29.83
CA ASP A 263 -6.57 -21.17 30.16
C ASP A 263 -7.98 -20.70 30.55
N THR A 264 -8.22 -19.39 30.65
CA THR A 264 -9.46 -18.82 31.20
C THR A 264 -10.18 -17.87 30.24
N LEU A 265 -9.45 -17.06 29.48
CA LEU A 265 -10.06 -16.11 28.55
C LEU A 265 -10.30 -16.77 27.20
N VAL A 266 -11.56 -17.05 26.87
CA VAL A 266 -11.97 -17.67 25.61
C VAL A 266 -12.48 -16.59 24.64
N ILE A 267 -11.87 -16.52 23.46
CA ILE A 267 -12.23 -15.62 22.36
C ILE A 267 -12.83 -16.44 21.24
N GLN A 268 -14.05 -16.09 20.81
CA GLN A 268 -14.77 -16.73 19.69
C GLN A 268 -15.29 -15.70 18.67
N GLN A 269 -15.14 -14.41 18.98
CA GLN A 269 -15.52 -13.31 18.11
C GLN A 269 -14.25 -12.61 17.64
N TYR A 270 -14.21 -12.29 16.35
CA TYR A 270 -13.04 -11.69 15.74
C TYR A 270 -13.43 -10.60 14.72
N PRO A 271 -12.59 -9.58 14.48
CA PRO A 271 -11.32 -9.31 15.18
C PRO A 271 -11.57 -8.86 16.64
N THR A 272 -10.67 -9.26 17.54
CA THR A 272 -10.70 -8.87 18.95
C THR A 272 -9.36 -8.27 19.34
N ARG A 273 -9.37 -7.11 20.01
CA ARG A 273 -8.19 -6.50 20.61
C ARG A 273 -8.40 -6.45 22.11
N ILE A 274 -7.45 -7.02 22.86
CA ILE A 274 -7.46 -7.00 24.31
C ILE A 274 -6.10 -6.54 24.83
N PRO A 275 -6.05 -5.74 25.91
CA PRO A 275 -4.82 -5.56 26.66
C PRO A 275 -4.49 -6.89 27.36
N ILE A 276 -3.23 -7.30 27.32
CA ILE A 276 -2.73 -8.43 28.11
C ILE A 276 -1.83 -7.85 29.21
N SER A 277 -2.24 -8.06 30.46
CA SER A 277 -1.44 -7.68 31.63
C SER A 277 -0.49 -8.82 31.98
N GLY A 278 0.81 -8.54 32.01
CA GLY A 278 1.86 -9.50 32.43
C GLY A 278 2.82 -9.88 31.30
N SER A 279 4.05 -10.23 31.69
CA SER A 279 5.16 -10.52 30.76
C SER A 279 5.12 -11.91 30.11
N ARG A 280 4.19 -12.78 30.53
CA ARG A 280 4.02 -14.13 29.99
C ARG A 280 2.54 -14.48 29.86
N TYR A 281 2.16 -14.98 28.69
CA TYR A 281 0.84 -15.53 28.44
C TYR A 281 0.95 -16.79 27.58
N LYS A 282 -0.01 -17.70 27.75
CA LYS A 282 -0.15 -18.91 26.94
C LYS A 282 -1.37 -18.79 26.05
N ILE A 283 -1.21 -19.15 24.78
CA ILE A 283 -2.30 -19.18 23.80
C ILE A 283 -2.55 -20.62 23.39
N LYS A 284 -3.80 -21.05 23.48
CA LYS A 284 -4.32 -22.28 22.89
C LYS A 284 -5.33 -21.92 21.81
N HIS A 285 -5.39 -22.72 20.76
CA HIS A 285 -6.28 -22.52 19.63
C HIS A 285 -6.98 -23.83 19.26
N GLN A 286 -8.24 -23.73 18.84
CA GLN A 286 -9.03 -24.83 18.32
C GLN A 286 -9.86 -24.36 17.12
N GLY A 287 -9.96 -25.19 16.08
CA GLY A 287 -10.75 -24.89 14.88
C GLY A 287 -9.92 -24.28 13.75
N GLY A 288 -10.49 -23.32 13.01
CA GLY A 288 -9.83 -22.69 11.86
C GLY A 288 -8.68 -21.75 12.22
N ASP A 289 -7.70 -21.58 11.34
CA ASP A 289 -6.52 -20.73 11.57
C ASP A 289 -6.90 -19.32 12.07
N VAL A 290 -6.26 -18.89 13.17
CA VAL A 290 -6.39 -17.53 13.73
C VAL A 290 -5.06 -16.82 13.63
N PHE A 291 -5.07 -15.60 13.11
CA PHE A 291 -3.88 -14.74 13.08
C PHE A 291 -3.80 -13.97 14.39
N VAL A 292 -2.80 -14.29 15.20
CA VAL A 292 -2.48 -13.53 16.41
C VAL A 292 -1.31 -12.61 16.12
N ASN A 293 -1.47 -11.33 16.47
CA ASN A 293 -0.37 -10.40 16.57
C ASN A 293 -0.32 -9.86 18.00
N THR A 294 0.88 -9.80 18.58
CA THR A 294 1.10 -9.22 19.90
C THR A 294 2.12 -8.10 19.77
N SER A 295 1.81 -6.98 20.40
CA SER A 295 2.64 -5.78 20.39
C SER A 295 2.80 -5.29 21.82
N GLU A 296 4.00 -4.86 22.16
CA GLU A 296 4.31 -4.18 23.42
C GLU A 296 4.74 -2.75 23.10
N GLU A 297 4.17 -1.80 23.81
CA GLU A 297 4.59 -0.40 23.73
C GLU A 297 5.31 -0.06 25.04
N GLN A 298 6.57 0.32 24.93
CA GLN A 298 7.37 0.79 26.06
C GLN A 298 7.78 2.24 25.78
N ARG A 299 7.42 3.13 26.72
CA ARG A 299 7.93 4.50 26.71
C ARG A 299 9.24 4.53 27.48
N SER A 300 10.34 4.75 26.77
CA SER A 300 11.62 5.06 27.43
C SER A 300 11.67 6.54 27.77
N GLU A 301 11.88 6.87 29.05
CA GLU A 301 12.09 8.25 29.49
C GLU A 301 13.49 8.79 29.12
N THR A 302 14.43 7.87 28.88
CA THR A 302 15.80 8.17 28.47
C THR A 302 16.17 7.30 27.26
N PRO A 303 15.64 7.59 26.06
CA PRO A 303 15.97 6.82 24.87
C PRO A 303 17.45 7.01 24.51
N ASP A 304 18.14 5.93 24.22
CA ASP A 304 19.47 6.01 23.62
C ASP A 304 19.36 6.60 22.21
N ILE A 305 20.24 7.54 21.88
CA ILE A 305 20.33 8.07 20.52
C ILE A 305 20.82 6.95 19.60
N SER A 306 20.03 6.63 18.58
CA SER A 306 20.37 5.59 17.60
C SER A 306 20.16 6.12 16.19
N ASP A 307 21.27 6.36 15.50
CA ASP A 307 21.27 6.71 14.07
C ASP A 307 21.21 5.43 13.23
N SER A 308 20.56 5.52 12.07
CA SER A 308 20.49 4.42 11.11
C SER A 308 20.86 4.93 9.72
N VAL A 309 19.90 4.96 8.79
CA VAL A 309 20.08 5.56 7.46
C VAL A 309 20.09 7.09 7.54
N PHE A 310 19.57 7.66 8.62
CA PHE A 310 19.56 9.10 8.88
C PHE A 310 20.15 9.38 10.26
N SER A 311 20.79 10.54 10.39
CA SER A 311 21.05 11.22 11.65
C SER A 311 20.18 12.46 11.71
N ILE A 312 19.50 12.65 12.84
CA ILE A 312 18.65 13.81 13.10
C ILE A 312 19.19 14.51 14.34
N ARG A 313 19.54 15.79 14.20
CA ARG A 313 19.89 16.64 15.32
C ARG A 313 18.91 17.80 15.40
N THR A 314 18.32 18.00 16.57
CA THR A 314 17.41 19.12 16.82
C THR A 314 17.95 20.02 17.92
N TYR A 315 17.82 21.34 17.76
CA TYR A 315 18.26 22.30 18.76
C TYR A 315 17.52 23.63 18.63
N PHE A 316 17.54 24.44 19.69
CA PHE A 316 16.97 25.78 19.70
C PHE A 316 18.04 26.86 19.55
N LEU A 317 17.73 27.88 18.76
CA LEU A 317 18.49 29.12 18.64
C LEU A 317 17.69 30.27 19.26
N GLN A 318 18.33 31.10 20.09
CA GLN A 318 17.68 32.25 20.72
C GLN A 318 18.68 33.38 20.91
N GLY A 319 18.34 34.60 20.47
CA GLY A 319 19.22 35.78 20.45
C GLY A 319 19.63 36.24 19.04
N THR A 320 20.29 37.40 18.95
CA THR A 320 20.59 38.12 17.70
C THR A 320 21.90 37.74 17.01
N ASN A 321 22.72 36.90 17.65
CA ASN A 321 23.97 36.45 17.04
C ASN A 321 23.72 35.15 16.27
N ASN A 322 24.19 35.11 15.02
CA ASN A 322 24.24 33.93 14.13
C ASN A 322 25.10 32.78 14.70
N ASN A 323 25.02 32.50 16.00
CA ASN A 323 25.67 31.36 16.61
C ASN A 323 25.02 30.09 16.06
N THR A 324 25.83 29.30 15.37
CA THR A 324 25.50 27.99 14.81
C THR A 324 25.40 26.88 15.86
N SER A 325 25.71 27.19 17.12
CA SER A 325 25.60 26.26 18.25
C SER A 325 24.27 26.46 18.98
N GLY A 326 23.47 25.39 19.05
CA GLY A 326 22.23 25.34 19.83
C GLY A 326 22.40 25.71 21.30
N LYS A 327 21.33 26.19 21.93
CA LYS A 327 21.27 26.50 23.36
C LYS A 327 20.58 25.39 24.15
N ASP A 328 21.16 25.03 25.30
CA ASP A 328 20.57 24.09 26.25
C ASP A 328 19.59 24.76 27.24
N ALA A 329 19.65 26.10 27.35
CA ALA A 329 18.75 26.89 28.19
C ALA A 329 18.16 28.05 27.40
N LEU A 330 16.84 28.21 27.49
CA LEU A 330 16.07 29.27 26.84
C LEU A 330 15.58 30.30 27.86
N LYS A 331 15.60 31.57 27.47
CA LYS A 331 15.01 32.67 28.21
C LYS A 331 13.53 32.76 27.92
N MET A 332 12.73 32.82 28.98
CA MET A 332 11.29 33.02 28.90
C MET A 332 10.98 34.37 28.23
N GLY A 333 10.01 34.38 27.32
CA GLY A 333 9.55 35.59 26.63
C GLY A 333 10.39 36.03 25.43
N GLU A 334 11.53 35.39 25.16
CA GLU A 334 12.35 35.67 23.98
C GLU A 334 12.04 34.70 22.83
N ALA A 335 11.90 35.23 21.61
CA ALA A 335 11.67 34.42 20.41
C ALA A 335 12.83 33.45 20.15
N CYS A 336 12.51 32.18 19.89
CA CYS A 336 13.49 31.16 19.53
C CYS A 336 13.14 30.52 18.18
N ALA A 337 14.17 30.02 17.49
CA ALA A 337 14.02 29.21 16.30
C ALA A 337 14.37 27.75 16.62
N PHE A 338 13.45 26.84 16.33
CA PHE A 338 13.73 25.40 16.35
C PHE A 338 14.41 25.00 15.05
N LYS A 339 15.58 24.37 15.15
CA LYS A 339 16.36 23.89 14.01
C LYS A 339 16.42 22.37 14.02
N ILE A 340 16.37 21.81 12.82
CA ILE A 340 16.45 20.38 12.55
C ILE A 340 17.53 20.22 11.48
N ASP A 341 18.63 19.57 11.84
CA ASP A 341 19.67 19.15 10.91
C ASP A 341 19.45 17.67 10.58
N LEU A 342 19.33 17.36 9.30
CA LEU A 342 19.12 16.01 8.79
C LEU A 342 20.32 15.61 7.92
N GLN A 343 20.99 14.52 8.28
CA GLN A 343 22.01 13.89 7.46
C GLN A 343 21.52 12.52 6.99
N ALA A 344 21.55 12.28 5.67
CA ALA A 344 21.23 10.98 5.09
C ALA A 344 22.52 10.23 4.74
N TYR A 345 22.70 9.04 5.32
CA TYR A 345 23.83 8.17 5.03
C TYR A 345 23.48 7.23 3.88
N LYS A 346 24.12 7.43 2.73
CA LYS A 346 24.01 6.48 1.63
C LYS A 346 24.85 5.25 1.98
N LYS A 347 24.22 4.12 2.29
CA LYS A 347 24.94 2.85 2.50
C LYS A 347 25.72 2.54 1.21
N ARG A 348 27.05 2.53 1.27
CA ARG A 348 27.86 1.96 0.17
C ARG A 348 27.51 0.49 0.07
N ASN A 349 27.06 0.05 -1.10
CA ASN A 349 26.91 -1.37 -1.39
C ASN A 349 28.32 -1.99 -1.34
N THR A 350 28.61 -2.75 -0.29
CA THR A 350 29.70 -3.74 -0.26
C THR A 350 29.17 -5.07 -0.73
#